data_AF-A0A2A5T129-F1
#
_entry.id   AF-A0A2A5T129-F1
#
_cell.length_a   1.000
_cell.length_b   1.000
_cell.length_c   1.000
_cell.angle_alpha   90.00
_cell.angle_beta   90.00
_cell.angle_gamma   90.00
#
_symmetry.space_group_name_H-M   'P 1'
#
loop_
_entity.id
_entity.type
_entity.pdbx_description
1 polymer ?
#
loop_
_entity_poly.entity_id
_entity_poly.type
_entity_poly.pdbx_seq_one_letter_code
_entity_poly.pdbx_strand_id
1 'polypeptide(L)'
;MNVNGKVSKSIVRFRRQVEIFRKEVHHDMHILQMLTFLEVVNNDKHTVNGKYIEKLLSIGQTSASRHCRRLLQKEKGGFFGLCVFTYGPKDALSKYLELTDEGKRLAVALRPLFLEKTIY
;
A
#
# COMPACT_ATOMS: atom_id res chain seq x y z
N MET A 1 14.53 5.37 -37.86
CA MET A 1 14.30 4.42 -36.75
C MET A 1 13.16 4.97 -35.91
N ASN A 2 11.99 4.32 -35.94
CA ASN A 2 10.76 4.85 -35.37
C ASN A 2 10.64 4.44 -33.89
N VAL A 3 11.07 5.31 -32.98
CA VAL A 3 10.87 5.18 -31.52
C VAL A 3 9.42 5.56 -31.18
N ASN A 4 8.47 4.74 -31.63
CA ASN A 4 7.08 4.80 -31.18
C ASN A 4 6.77 3.52 -30.40
N GLY A 5 7.49 3.33 -29.30
CA GLY A 5 7.17 2.31 -28.32
C GLY A 5 5.86 2.67 -27.63
N LYS A 6 4.77 1.97 -27.97
CA LYS A 6 3.52 2.03 -27.21
C LYS A 6 3.82 1.72 -25.74
N VAL A 7 3.91 2.75 -24.91
CA VAL A 7 3.97 2.57 -23.45
C VAL A 7 2.70 1.85 -23.05
N SER A 8 2.85 0.70 -22.39
CA SER A 8 1.71 -0.09 -21.93
C SER A 8 0.77 0.79 -21.11
N LYS A 9 -0.54 0.72 -21.38
CA LYS A 9 -1.57 1.41 -20.59
C LYS A 9 -1.44 1.12 -19.09
N SER A 10 -0.95 -0.08 -18.73
CA SER A 10 -0.67 -0.46 -17.33
C SER A 10 0.43 0.38 -16.68
N ILE A 11 1.48 0.73 -17.43
CA ILE A 11 2.62 1.53 -16.95
C ILE A 11 2.18 2.98 -16.70
N VAL A 12 1.37 3.54 -17.60
CA VAL A 12 0.81 4.90 -17.44
C VAL A 12 -0.10 4.97 -16.21
N ARG A 13 -0.92 3.93 -16.00
CA ARG A 13 -1.80 3.81 -14.84
C ARG A 13 -1.03 3.73 -13.52
N PHE A 14 -0.02 2.87 -13.46
CA PHE A 14 0.84 2.73 -12.29
C PHE A 14 1.56 4.06 -11.96
N ARG A 15 2.09 4.73 -12.98
CA ARG A 15 2.75 6.04 -12.80
C ARG A 15 1.80 7.09 -12.22
N ARG A 16 0.57 7.19 -12.74
CA ARG A 16 -0.46 8.09 -12.19
C ARG A 16 -0.79 7.77 -10.73
N GLN A 17 -0.89 6.48 -10.39
CA GLN A 17 -1.13 6.05 -9.01
C GLN A 17 0.00 6.49 -8.08
N VAL A 18 1.26 6.35 -8.50
CA VAL A 18 2.42 6.81 -7.74
C VAL A 18 2.46 8.34 -7.62
N GLU A 19 2.19 9.07 -8.70
CA GLU A 19 2.18 10.55 -8.70
C GLU A 19 1.14 11.11 -7.72
N ILE A 20 -0.07 10.53 -7.68
CA ILE A 20 -1.13 10.95 -6.75
C ILE A 20 -0.78 10.55 -5.31
N PHE A 21 -0.20 9.37 -5.12
CA PHE A 21 0.28 8.96 -3.80
C PHE A 21 1.31 9.96 -3.23
N ARG A 22 2.23 10.42 -4.08
CA ARG A 22 3.22 11.44 -3.71
C ARG A 22 2.59 12.80 -3.42
N LYS A 23 1.47 13.13 -4.08
CA LYS A 23 0.73 14.38 -3.86
C LYS A 23 -0.05 14.38 -2.54
N GLU A 24 -0.69 13.26 -2.20
CA GLU A 24 -1.64 13.16 -1.08
C GLU A 24 -0.99 12.73 0.25
N VAL A 25 0.13 11.99 0.23
CA VAL A 25 0.56 11.19 1.41
C VAL A 25 2.00 11.48 1.86
N HIS A 26 2.62 12.52 1.31
CA HIS A 26 4.04 12.91 1.41
C HIS A 26 4.94 12.39 0.28
N HIS A 27 5.80 13.28 -0.19
CA HIS A 27 6.83 13.02 -1.21
C HIS A 27 7.87 11.96 -0.82
N ASP A 28 7.98 11.64 0.47
CA ASP A 28 9.03 10.80 1.05
C ASP A 28 8.63 9.33 1.25
N MET A 29 7.38 8.95 0.89
CA MET A 29 6.99 7.55 1.00
C MET A 29 7.70 6.70 -0.05
N HIS A 30 8.31 5.61 0.40
CA HIS A 30 8.98 4.65 -0.46
C HIS A 30 7.97 3.83 -1.25
N ILE A 31 8.27 3.48 -2.50
CA ILE A 31 7.35 2.76 -3.39
C ILE A 31 6.81 1.45 -2.79
N LEU A 32 7.65 0.69 -2.09
CA LEU A 32 7.22 -0.55 -1.43
C LEU A 32 6.26 -0.31 -0.25
N GLN A 33 6.33 0.86 0.40
CA GLN A 33 5.35 1.24 1.43
C GLN A 33 4.01 1.60 0.79
N MET A 34 4.04 2.29 -0.36
CA MET A 34 2.83 2.59 -1.14
C MET A 34 2.15 1.28 -1.57
N LEU A 35 2.90 0.35 -2.17
CA LEU A 35 2.38 -0.97 -2.54
C LEU A 35 1.80 -1.71 -1.34
N THR A 36 2.51 -1.73 -0.22
CA THR A 36 2.01 -2.33 1.02
C THR A 36 0.68 -1.70 1.46
N PHE A 37 0.56 -0.38 1.41
CA PHE A 37 -0.68 0.31 1.76
C PHE A 37 -1.82 -0.04 0.79
N LEU A 38 -1.53 -0.11 -0.51
CA LEU A 38 -2.54 -0.50 -1.51
C LEU A 38 -3.06 -1.91 -1.26
N GLU A 39 -2.21 -2.85 -0.84
CA GLU A 39 -2.68 -4.17 -0.43
C GLU A 39 -3.63 -4.10 0.77
N VAL A 40 -3.34 -3.26 1.77
CA VAL A 40 -4.25 -3.05 2.91
C VAL A 40 -5.59 -2.47 2.46
N VAL A 41 -5.60 -1.60 1.45
CA VAL A 41 -6.83 -1.00 0.90
C VAL A 41 -7.69 -2.01 0.14
N ASN A 42 -7.06 -2.94 -0.58
CA ASN A 42 -7.72 -3.85 -1.52
C ASN A 42 -8.07 -5.24 -0.94
N ASN A 43 -7.62 -5.56 0.27
CA ASN A 43 -7.86 -6.84 0.90
C ASN A 43 -8.71 -6.69 2.18
N ASP A 44 -9.38 -7.77 2.57
CA ASP A 44 -10.15 -7.83 3.81
C ASP A 44 -9.26 -7.72 5.05
N LYS A 45 -9.89 -7.34 6.18
CA LYS A 45 -9.25 -7.30 7.50
C LYS A 45 -8.56 -8.62 7.82
N HIS A 46 -7.44 -8.55 8.54
CA HIS A 46 -6.64 -9.71 8.94
C HIS A 46 -6.05 -10.52 7.76
N THR A 47 -5.86 -9.89 6.59
CA THR A 47 -5.15 -10.49 5.46
C THR A 47 -3.70 -10.04 5.41
N VAL A 48 -3.47 -8.72 5.41
CA VAL A 48 -2.15 -8.15 5.14
C VAL A 48 -1.31 -8.09 6.41
N ASN A 49 -0.18 -8.80 6.41
CA ASN A 49 0.82 -8.75 7.47
C ASN A 49 2.25 -8.81 6.90
N GLY A 50 3.27 -8.79 7.76
CA GLY A 50 4.67 -8.80 7.31
C GLY A 50 5.03 -10.02 6.45
N LYS A 51 4.51 -11.21 6.78
CA LYS A 51 4.75 -12.45 6.02
C LYS A 51 4.06 -12.45 4.66
N TYR A 52 2.87 -11.86 4.59
CA TYR A 52 2.17 -11.64 3.32
C TYR A 52 2.99 -10.74 2.39
N ILE A 53 3.47 -9.60 2.88
CA ILE A 53 4.25 -8.63 2.09
C ILE A 53 5.62 -9.17 1.68
N GLU A 54 6.28 -9.90 2.57
CA GLU A 54 7.54 -10.61 2.27
C GLU A 54 7.40 -11.48 1.02
N LYS A 55 6.35 -12.32 0.98
CA LYS A 55 6.06 -13.20 -0.14
C LYS A 55 5.61 -12.45 -1.38
N LEU A 56 4.72 -11.48 -1.24
CA LEU A 56 4.17 -10.73 -2.37
C LEU A 56 5.25 -9.96 -3.12
N LEU A 57 6.15 -9.30 -2.40
CA LEU A 57 7.17 -8.43 -2.99
C LEU A 57 8.53 -9.13 -3.16
N SER A 58 8.66 -10.40 -2.77
CA SER A 58 9.91 -11.17 -2.81
C SER A 58 11.08 -10.43 -2.14
N ILE A 59 10.83 -9.85 -0.97
CA ILE A 59 11.83 -9.11 -0.16
C ILE A 59 12.10 -9.84 1.15
N GLY A 60 13.23 -9.57 1.80
CA GLY A 60 13.53 -10.17 3.10
C GLY A 60 12.56 -9.75 4.21
N GLN A 61 12.29 -10.66 5.15
CA GLN A 61 11.38 -10.47 6.29
C GLN A 61 11.60 -9.14 7.04
N THR A 62 12.85 -8.77 7.33
CA THR A 62 13.19 -7.50 7.99
C THR A 62 12.76 -6.28 7.18
N SER A 63 12.90 -6.35 5.86
CA SER A 63 12.48 -5.28 4.94
C SER A 63 10.95 -5.16 4.92
N ALA A 64 10.25 -6.28 4.75
CA ALA A 64 8.78 -6.32 4.78
C ALA A 64 8.22 -5.76 6.10
N SER A 65 8.78 -6.18 7.24
CA SER A 65 8.42 -5.67 8.56
C SER A 65 8.65 -4.17 8.69
N ARG A 66 9.79 -3.66 8.17
CA ARG A 66 10.09 -2.22 8.15
C ARG A 66 9.08 -1.44 7.33
N HIS A 67 8.70 -1.92 6.14
CA HIS A 67 7.70 -1.26 5.31
C HIS A 67 6.32 -1.24 5.97
N CYS A 68 5.90 -2.35 6.60
CA CYS A 68 4.66 -2.40 7.37
C CYS A 68 4.66 -1.40 8.55
N ARG A 69 5.75 -1.37 9.33
CA ARG A 69 5.86 -0.45 10.48
C ARG A 69 5.82 1.01 10.09
N ARG A 70 6.41 1.39 8.94
CA ARG A 70 6.42 2.79 8.49
C ARG A 70 5.03 3.35 8.24
N LEU A 71 4.06 2.52 7.89
CA LEU A 71 2.66 2.93 7.70
C LEU A 71 1.93 3.28 9.00
N LEU A 72 2.50 2.95 10.17
CA LEU A 72 1.89 3.24 11.46
C LEU A 72 2.05 4.71 11.86
N GLN A 73 1.37 5.13 12.93
CA GLN A 73 1.60 6.44 13.57
C GLN A 73 3.02 6.56 14.13
N LYS A 74 3.58 7.77 14.15
CA LYS A 74 4.94 8.05 14.67
C LYS A 74 5.17 7.51 16.07
N GLU A 75 4.20 7.70 16.97
CA GLU A 75 4.24 7.24 18.36
C GLU A 75 4.32 5.70 18.49
N LYS A 76 3.90 4.96 17.46
CA LYS A 76 3.96 3.49 17.40
C LYS A 76 5.15 2.98 16.59
N GLY A 77 6.18 3.82 16.39
CA GLY A 77 7.37 3.50 15.60
C GLY A 77 7.15 3.55 14.09
N GLY A 78 6.07 4.19 13.64
CA GLY A 78 5.78 4.45 12.23
C GLY A 78 6.13 5.87 11.80
N PHE A 79 5.53 6.32 10.70
CA PHE A 79 5.75 7.67 10.18
C PHE A 79 4.49 8.29 9.58
N PHE A 80 3.65 7.49 8.92
CA PHE A 80 2.55 8.00 8.10
C PHE A 80 1.17 7.99 8.77
N GLY A 81 0.96 7.24 9.86
CA GLY A 81 -0.33 7.24 10.56
C GLY A 81 -1.50 6.59 9.84
N LEU A 82 -1.25 5.90 8.72
CA LEU A 82 -2.28 5.35 7.84
C LEU A 82 -2.82 4.00 8.30
N CYS A 83 -2.02 3.25 9.05
CA CYS A 83 -2.38 1.91 9.52
C CYS A 83 -2.17 1.75 11.03
N VAL A 84 -2.78 0.70 11.58
CA VAL A 84 -2.54 0.16 12.90
C VAL A 84 -2.28 -1.34 12.81
N PHE A 85 -1.59 -1.90 13.81
CA PHE A 85 -1.55 -3.34 13.97
C PHE A 85 -2.77 -3.82 14.77
N THR A 86 -3.45 -4.82 14.22
CA THR A 86 -4.49 -5.59 14.88
C THR A 86 -4.07 -7.06 14.96
N TYR A 87 -4.71 -7.81 15.85
CA TYR A 87 -4.48 -9.25 15.99
C TYR A 87 -5.67 -10.00 15.44
N GLY A 88 -5.42 -11.10 14.75
CA GLY A 88 -6.48 -11.91 14.18
C GLY A 88 -7.27 -12.61 15.28
N PRO A 89 -8.60 -12.76 15.16
CA PRO A 89 -9.40 -13.48 16.15
C PRO A 89 -9.03 -14.97 16.26
N LYS A 90 -8.38 -15.54 15.23
CA LYS A 90 -7.93 -16.94 15.18
C LYS A 90 -6.42 -17.11 15.36
N ASP A 91 -5.67 -16.01 15.40
CA ASP A 91 -4.22 -16.00 15.54
C ASP A 91 -3.78 -14.75 16.31
N ALA A 92 -3.62 -14.94 17.62
CA ALA A 92 -3.18 -13.89 18.54
C ALA A 92 -1.69 -13.56 18.43
N LEU A 93 -0.90 -14.32 17.65
CA LEU A 93 0.53 -14.09 17.49
C LEU A 93 0.82 -13.23 16.25
N SER A 94 -0.01 -13.33 15.22
CA SER A 94 0.13 -12.55 14.00
C SER A 94 -0.45 -11.13 14.12
N LYS A 95 0.38 -10.16 13.73
CA LYS A 95 0.00 -8.74 13.61
C LYS A 95 -0.37 -8.41 12.17
N TYR A 96 -1.59 -7.95 11.97
CA TYR A 96 -2.14 -7.55 10.67
C TYR A 96 -2.25 -6.03 10.58
N LEU A 97 -2.12 -5.50 9.37
CA LEU A 97 -2.34 -4.09 9.10
C LEU A 97 -3.82 -3.83 8.86
N GLU A 98 -4.35 -2.81 9.52
CA GLU A 98 -5.68 -2.26 9.26
C GLU A 98 -5.61 -0.73 9.14
N LEU A 99 -6.50 -0.16 8.32
CA LEU A 99 -6.55 1.27 8.08
C LEU A 99 -7.00 2.03 9.34
N THR A 100 -6.30 3.11 9.68
CA THR A 100 -6.82 4.18 10.55
C THR A 100 -7.91 4.98 9.83
N ASP A 101 -8.56 5.91 10.52
CA ASP A 101 -9.51 6.81 9.86
C ASP A 101 -8.83 7.72 8.83
N GLU A 102 -7.57 8.09 9.07
CA GLU A 102 -6.74 8.77 8.06
C GLU A 102 -6.45 7.87 6.86
N GLY A 103 -6.03 6.63 7.09
CA GLY A 103 -5.85 5.63 6.03
C GLY A 103 -7.12 5.38 5.22
N LYS A 104 -8.29 5.35 5.87
CA LYS A 104 -9.59 5.21 5.17
C LYS A 104 -9.90 6.42 4.30
N ARG A 105 -9.68 7.65 4.77
CA ARG A 105 -9.88 8.87 3.96
C ARG A 105 -9.01 8.85 2.71
N LEU A 106 -7.73 8.52 2.87
CA LEU A 106 -6.82 8.35 1.74
C LEU A 106 -7.27 7.23 0.80
N ALA A 107 -7.68 6.08 1.34
CA ALA A 107 -8.18 4.96 0.55
C ALA A 107 -9.39 5.36 -0.32
N VAL A 108 -10.29 6.19 0.21
CA VAL A 108 -11.44 6.72 -0.56
C VAL A 108 -10.97 7.60 -1.71
N ALA A 109 -10.00 8.49 -1.50
CA ALA A 109 -9.44 9.33 -2.56
C ALA A 109 -8.74 8.49 -3.66
N LEU A 110 -8.16 7.37 -3.25
CA LEU A 110 -7.42 6.46 -4.13
C LEU A 110 -8.31 5.51 -4.94
N ARG A 111 -9.42 5.01 -4.36
CA ARG A 111 -10.31 4.00 -4.97
C ARG A 111 -10.78 4.29 -6.41
N PRO A 112 -11.20 5.52 -6.78
CA PRO A 112 -11.60 5.83 -8.15
C PRO A 112 -10.52 5.54 -9.20
N LEU A 113 -9.24 5.66 -8.82
CA LEU A 113 -8.09 5.40 -9.70
C LEU A 113 -7.86 3.89 -9.93
N PHE A 114 -8.39 3.05 -9.05
CA PHE A 114 -8.40 1.59 -9.17
C PHE A 114 -9.64 1.10 -9.92
N LEU A 115 -10.70 1.91 -9.99
CA LEU A 115 -11.98 1.56 -10.59
C LEU A 115 -12.22 2.14 -11.99
N GLU A 116 -11.26 2.82 -12.64
CA GLU A 116 -11.34 3.09 -14.07
C GLU A 116 -11.49 1.75 -14.81
N LYS A 117 -12.75 1.41 -15.10
CA LYS A 117 -13.16 0.29 -15.94
C LYS A 117 -12.42 0.48 -17.25
N THR A 118 -11.73 -0.57 -17.66
CA THR A 118 -11.34 -0.71 -19.05
C THR A 118 -12.65 -0.73 -19.83
N ILE A 119 -13.03 0.41 -20.42
CA ILE A 119 -14.10 0.46 -21.40
C ILE A 119 -13.53 -0.26 -22.62
N TYR A 120 -14.04 -1.47 -22.84
CA TYR A 120 -13.81 -2.26 -24.05
C TYR A 120 -14.52 -1.60 -25.23
#